data_AF-A0A4Q9L5D7-F1
#
_entry.id   AF-A0A4Q9L5D7-F1
#
_cell.length_a   1.000
_cell.length_b   1.000
_cell.length_c   1.000
_cell.angle_alpha   90.00
_cell.angle_beta   90.00
_cell.angle_gamma   90.00
#
_symmetry.space_group_name_H-M   'P 1'
#
loop_
_entity.id
_entity.type
_entity.pdbx_description
1 polymer ?
#
loop_
_entity_poly.entity_id
_entity_poly.type
_entity_poly.pdbx_seq_one_letter_code
_entity_poly.pdbx_strand_id
1 'polypeptide(L)'
;MNSNINSTLETEYKILSKVIYKSKNRHKNTFLFRKLNNLKRFIKKFKETPNTKDKYIIQVLSQDIYLLGSSNIEIGHFISLSLVCMGLAARFKYLVETFDFSKINTTEIDSIFENIFDF
;
A
#
# COMPACT_ATOMS: atom_id res chain seq x y z
N MET A 1 6.20 -7.79 16.82
CA MET A 1 5.55 -6.65 16.16
C MET A 1 5.23 -6.89 14.68
N ASN A 2 6.12 -7.47 13.87
CA ASN A 2 5.87 -7.66 12.41
C ASN A 2 4.76 -8.67 12.05
N SER A 3 4.52 -9.72 12.85
CA SER A 3 3.44 -10.69 12.54
C SER A 3 2.05 -10.05 12.57
N ASN A 4 1.84 -9.08 13.47
CA ASN A 4 0.59 -8.35 13.60
C ASN A 4 0.40 -7.33 12.45
N ILE A 5 1.49 -6.72 11.98
CA ILE A 5 1.45 -5.82 10.82
C ILE A 5 1.11 -6.61 9.56
N ASN A 6 1.72 -7.79 9.38
CA ASN A 6 1.45 -8.65 8.22
C ASN A 6 0.01 -9.18 8.21
N SER A 7 -0.53 -9.59 9.36
CA SER A 7 -1.94 -10.01 9.45
C SER A 7 -2.93 -8.87 9.20
N THR A 8 -2.59 -7.67 9.69
CA THR A 8 -3.40 -6.46 9.44
C THR A 8 -3.35 -6.06 7.97
N LEU A 9 -2.17 -6.10 7.35
CA LEU A 9 -1.98 -5.82 5.93
C LEU A 9 -2.74 -6.81 5.03
N GLU A 10 -2.77 -8.10 5.40
CA GLU A 10 -3.59 -9.10 4.73
C GLU A 10 -5.09 -8.77 4.82
N THR A 11 -5.53 -8.35 6.00
CA THR A 11 -6.94 -8.01 6.26
C THR A 11 -7.37 -6.81 5.43
N GLU A 12 -6.58 -5.74 5.45
CA GLU A 12 -6.83 -4.54 4.63
C GLU A 12 -6.77 -4.86 3.14
N TYR A 13 -5.84 -5.71 2.71
CA TYR A 13 -5.75 -6.15 1.31
C TYR A 13 -7.01 -6.91 0.83
N LYS A 14 -7.61 -7.73 1.71
CA LYS A 14 -8.90 -8.38 1.43
C LYS A 14 -10.03 -7.36 1.32
N ILE A 15 -10.07 -6.35 2.19
CA ILE A 15 -11.07 -5.27 2.13
C ILE A 15 -10.92 -4.50 0.80
N LEU A 16 -9.70 -4.08 0.46
CA LEU A 16 -9.39 -3.42 -0.81
C LEU A 16 -9.85 -4.25 -2.02
N SER A 17 -9.60 -5.56 -2.00
CA SER A 17 -10.04 -6.46 -3.06
C SER A 17 -11.56 -6.52 -3.19
N LYS A 18 -12.30 -6.53 -2.08
CA LYS A 18 -13.77 -6.47 -2.08
C LYS A 18 -14.29 -5.14 -2.61
N VAL A 19 -13.69 -4.02 -2.21
CA VAL A 19 -14.05 -2.67 -2.69
C VAL A 19 -13.85 -2.57 -4.21
N ILE A 20 -12.72 -3.05 -4.72
CA ILE A 20 -12.44 -3.09 -6.16
C ILE A 20 -13.47 -3.95 -6.89
N TYR A 21 -13.78 -5.14 -6.38
CA TYR A 21 -14.75 -6.03 -7.01
C TYR A 21 -16.13 -5.37 -7.11
N LYS A 22 -16.65 -4.80 -6.01
CA LYS A 22 -17.95 -4.11 -6.00
C LYS A 22 -17.98 -2.86 -6.87
N SER A 23 -16.86 -2.14 -6.96
CA SER A 23 -16.78 -0.87 -7.70
C SER A 23 -16.49 -1.05 -9.20
N LYS A 24 -16.09 -2.25 -9.64
CA LYS A 24 -15.59 -2.50 -11.01
C LYS A 24 -16.59 -2.06 -12.08
N ASN A 25 -17.85 -2.49 -12.00
CA ASN A 25 -18.80 -2.24 -13.09
C ASN A 25 -19.22 -0.77 -13.17
N ARG A 26 -19.32 -0.09 -12.03
CA ARG A 26 -19.76 1.30 -11.96
C ARG A 26 -18.63 2.31 -12.20
N HIS A 27 -17.39 1.98 -11.81
CA HIS A 27 -16.30 2.94 -11.73
C HIS A 27 -15.04 2.55 -12.52
N LYS A 28 -15.07 1.49 -13.35
CA LYS A 28 -13.89 0.97 -14.09
C LYS A 28 -13.05 2.03 -14.79
N ASN A 29 -13.70 3.06 -15.34
CA ASN A 29 -13.06 4.10 -16.15
C ASN A 29 -12.66 5.34 -15.33
N THR A 30 -13.01 5.40 -14.05
CA THR A 30 -12.66 6.55 -13.20
C THR A 30 -11.18 6.52 -12.84
N PHE A 31 -10.57 7.70 -12.74
CA PHE A 31 -9.16 7.82 -12.39
C PHE A 31 -8.88 7.29 -10.98
N LEU A 32 -9.79 7.54 -10.03
CA LEU A 32 -9.74 7.00 -8.67
C LEU A 32 -9.68 5.47 -8.67
N PHE A 33 -10.55 4.79 -9.43
CA PHE A 33 -10.56 3.33 -9.51
C PHE A 33 -9.29 2.76 -10.14
N ARG A 34 -8.74 3.42 -11.18
CA ARG A 34 -7.47 3.01 -11.80
C ARG A 34 -6.31 3.10 -10.80
N LYS A 35 -6.23 4.18 -10.02
CA LYS A 35 -5.23 4.34 -8.94
C LYS A 35 -5.43 3.30 -7.84
N LEU A 36 -6.68 3.00 -7.45
CA LEU A 36 -7.01 1.97 -6.47
C LEU A 36 -6.53 0.57 -6.91
N ASN A 37 -6.69 0.23 -8.19
CA ASN A 37 -6.17 -1.03 -8.75
C ASN A 37 -4.64 -1.08 -8.76
N ASN A 38 -3.98 0.03 -9.09
CA ASN A 38 -2.53 0.11 -9.03
C ASN A 38 -2.04 -0.09 -7.59
N LEU A 39 -2.68 0.55 -6.62
CA LEU A 39 -2.39 0.39 -5.20
C LEU A 39 -2.51 -1.09 -4.80
N LYS A 40 -3.59 -1.78 -5.20
CA LYS A 40 -3.74 -3.23 -4.97
C LYS A 40 -2.58 -4.04 -5.55
N ARG A 41 -2.16 -3.76 -6.79
CA ARG A 41 -1.07 -4.47 -7.44
C ARG A 41 0.25 -4.31 -6.68
N PHE A 42 0.58 -3.09 -6.26
CA PHE A 42 1.81 -2.83 -5.51
C PHE A 42 1.77 -3.40 -4.10
N ILE A 43 0.64 -3.34 -3.41
CA ILE A 43 0.49 -3.98 -2.09
C ILE A 43 0.65 -5.50 -2.22
N LYS A 44 0.08 -6.13 -3.25
CA LYS A 44 0.26 -7.56 -3.48
C LYS A 44 1.74 -7.91 -3.60
N LYS A 45 2.46 -7.17 -4.45
CA LYS A 45 3.90 -7.36 -4.67
C LYS A 45 4.71 -7.11 -3.38
N PHE A 46 4.37 -6.05 -2.65
CA PHE A 46 5.01 -5.70 -1.39
C PHE A 46 4.83 -6.79 -0.32
N LYS A 47 3.66 -7.42 -0.26
CA LYS A 47 3.41 -8.54 0.67
C LYS A 47 4.24 -9.77 0.36
N GLU A 48 4.45 -10.06 -0.93
CA GLU A 48 5.22 -11.21 -1.40
C GLU A 48 6.73 -10.98 -1.22
N THR A 49 7.20 -9.76 -1.52
CA THR A 49 8.61 -9.40 -1.43
C THR A 49 8.76 -7.93 -1.01
N PRO A 50 8.73 -7.64 0.30
CA PRO A 50 8.83 -6.28 0.81
C PRO A 50 10.12 -5.61 0.34
N ASN A 51 10.02 -4.43 -0.26
CA ASN A 51 11.17 -3.63 -0.65
C ASN A 51 10.87 -2.13 -0.54
N THR A 52 11.93 -1.33 -0.40
CA THR A 52 11.85 0.12 -0.17
C THR A 52 11.21 0.86 -1.35
N LYS A 53 11.45 0.41 -2.59
CA LYS A 53 10.86 0.98 -3.81
C LYS A 53 9.35 0.84 -3.83
N ASP A 54 8.84 -0.36 -3.57
CA ASP A 54 7.41 -0.62 -3.53
C ASP A 54 6.75 0.08 -2.34
N LYS A 55 7.44 0.21 -1.18
CA LYS A 55 7.00 1.08 -0.07
C LYS A 55 6.75 2.51 -0.53
N TYR A 56 7.74 3.12 -1.18
CA TYR A 56 7.63 4.49 -1.70
C TYR A 56 6.47 4.63 -2.69
N ILE A 57 6.35 3.70 -3.64
CA ILE A 57 5.26 3.74 -4.63
C ILE A 57 3.89 3.63 -3.96
N ILE A 58 3.74 2.77 -2.95
CA ILE A 58 2.49 2.63 -2.19
C ILE A 58 2.15 3.94 -1.45
N GLN A 59 3.15 4.62 -0.86
CA GLN A 59 2.94 5.89 -0.17
C GLN A 59 2.46 6.98 -1.13
N VAL A 60 3.10 7.12 -2.30
CA VAL A 60 2.71 8.08 -3.34
C VAL A 60 1.30 7.77 -3.86
N LEU A 61 1.02 6.52 -4.20
CA LEU A 61 -0.32 6.12 -4.67
C LEU A 61 -1.40 6.37 -3.62
N SER A 62 -1.08 6.17 -2.35
CA SER A 62 -2.01 6.45 -1.25
C SER A 62 -2.31 7.94 -1.13
N GLN A 63 -1.30 8.81 -1.28
CA GLN A 63 -1.51 10.26 -1.32
C GLN A 63 -2.34 10.69 -2.53
N ASP A 64 -2.06 10.17 -3.72
CA ASP A 64 -2.83 10.45 -4.93
C ASP A 64 -4.31 10.07 -4.74
N ILE A 65 -4.59 8.88 -4.20
CA ILE A 65 -5.95 8.41 -3.94
C ILE A 65 -6.65 9.31 -2.92
N TYR A 66 -5.94 9.74 -1.89
CA TYR A 66 -6.49 10.63 -0.87
C TYR A 66 -6.89 11.99 -1.46
N LEU A 67 -6.00 12.60 -2.24
CA LEU A 67 -6.26 13.86 -2.93
C LEU A 67 -7.44 13.74 -3.91
N LEU A 68 -7.42 12.73 -4.78
CA LEU A 68 -8.51 12.48 -5.74
C LEU A 68 -9.84 12.20 -5.04
N GLY A 69 -9.82 11.43 -3.96
CA GLY A 69 -11.01 11.16 -3.15
C GLY A 69 -11.59 12.45 -2.58
N SER A 70 -10.74 13.32 -2.02
CA SER A 70 -11.19 14.61 -1.46
C SER A 70 -11.79 15.53 -2.52
N SER A 71 -11.19 15.63 -3.71
CA SER A 71 -11.73 16.44 -4.81
C SER A 71 -13.08 15.92 -5.31
N ASN A 72 -13.31 14.61 -5.31
CA ASN A 72 -14.61 14.04 -5.71
C ASN A 72 -15.74 14.34 -4.72
N ILE A 73 -15.41 14.61 -3.45
CA ILE A 73 -16.41 14.96 -2.42
C ILE A 73 -17.01 16.33 -2.73
N GLU A 74 -16.17 17.30 -3.12
CA GLU A 74 -16.61 18.65 -3.47
C GLU A 74 -17.60 18.68 -4.64
N ILE A 75 -17.40 17.78 -5.62
CA ILE A 75 -18.29 17.65 -6.79
C ILE A 75 -19.62 16.94 -6.40
N GLY A 76 -19.71 16.36 -5.20
CA GLY A 76 -20.90 15.65 -4.72
C GLY A 76 -21.13 14.27 -5.35
N HIS A 77 -20.23 13.80 -6.21
CA HIS A 77 -20.34 12.51 -6.87
C HIS A 77 -19.67 11.40 -6.05
N PHE A 78 -20.43 10.33 -5.77
CA PHE A 78 -19.92 9.08 -5.18
C PHE A 78 -19.15 9.26 -3.86
N ILE A 79 -19.63 10.19 -3.01
CA ILE A 79 -19.04 10.56 -1.72
C ILE A 79 -18.68 9.33 -0.88
N SER A 80 -19.60 8.37 -0.75
CA SER A 80 -19.37 7.16 0.05
C SER A 80 -18.18 6.34 -0.45
N LEU A 81 -18.02 6.19 -1.77
CA LEU A 81 -16.87 5.48 -2.34
C LEU A 81 -15.58 6.27 -2.13
N SER A 82 -15.62 7.58 -2.32
CA SER A 82 -14.47 8.46 -2.11
C SER A 82 -13.95 8.38 -0.67
N LEU A 83 -14.84 8.43 0.32
CA LEU A 83 -14.48 8.28 1.74
C LEU A 83 -13.84 6.91 2.03
N VAL A 84 -14.40 5.82 1.48
CA VAL A 84 -13.83 4.48 1.64
C VAL A 84 -12.44 4.38 1.01
N CYS A 85 -12.25 4.93 -0.20
CA CYS A 85 -10.96 4.96 -0.88
C CYS A 85 -9.92 5.77 -0.09
N MET A 86 -10.30 6.93 0.45
CA MET A 86 -9.44 7.76 1.31
C MET A 86 -9.04 7.02 2.58
N GLY A 87 -9.99 6.37 3.26
CA GLY A 87 -9.72 5.60 4.47
C GLY A 87 -8.76 4.44 4.21
N LEU A 88 -8.98 3.68 3.13
CA LEU A 88 -8.06 2.61 2.72
C LEU A 88 -6.66 3.13 2.40
N ALA A 89 -6.56 4.24 1.65
CA ALA A 89 -5.28 4.84 1.31
C ALA A 89 -4.51 5.28 2.55
N ALA A 90 -5.17 5.95 3.50
CA ALA A 90 -4.56 6.36 4.77
C ALA A 90 -4.06 5.15 5.56
N ARG A 91 -4.86 4.07 5.64
CA ARG A 91 -4.47 2.83 6.32
C ARG A 91 -3.26 2.16 5.68
N PHE A 92 -3.22 2.02 4.36
CA PHE A 92 -2.06 1.40 3.69
C PHE A 92 -0.80 2.24 3.83
N LYS A 93 -0.90 3.57 3.75
CA LYS A 93 0.23 4.45 4.00
C LYS A 93 0.81 4.20 5.40
N TYR A 94 -0.04 4.19 6.43
CA TYR A 94 0.38 3.95 7.81
C TYR A 94 1.04 2.57 8.00
N LEU A 95 0.42 1.50 7.48
CA LEU A 95 0.93 0.14 7.63
C LEU A 95 2.29 -0.06 6.97
N VAL A 96 2.48 0.52 5.78
CA VAL A 96 3.74 0.41 5.04
C VAL A 96 4.82 1.32 5.65
N GLU A 97 4.44 2.47 6.21
CA GLU A 97 5.35 3.36 6.94
C GLU A 97 5.94 2.67 8.18
N THR A 98 5.08 1.98 8.94
CA THR A 98 5.44 1.21 10.14
C THR A 98 6.25 -0.05 9.82
N PHE A 99 6.39 -0.43 8.55
CA PHE A 99 7.18 -1.59 8.15
C PHE A 99 8.68 -1.28 8.20
N ASP A 100 9.39 -1.93 9.13
CA ASP A 100 10.83 -1.80 9.33
C ASP A 100 11.65 -2.73 8.42
N PHE A 101 12.49 -2.13 7.58
CA PHE A 101 13.43 -2.83 6.70
C PHE A 101 14.74 -3.21 7.37
N SER A 102 15.06 -2.63 8.53
CA SER A 102 16.31 -2.85 9.27
C SER A 102 16.56 -4.31 9.65
N LYS A 103 15.52 -5.14 9.69
CA LYS A 103 15.63 -6.57 10.02
C LYS A 103 15.83 -7.51 8.82
N ILE A 104 15.82 -6.98 7.59
CA ILE A 104 15.86 -7.81 6.38
C ILE A 104 17.29 -7.98 5.83
N ASN A 105 18.24 -7.09 6.17
CA ASN A 105 19.54 -7.02 5.49
C ASN A 105 20.81 -7.08 6.37
N THR A 106 20.71 -7.25 7.69
CA THR A 106 21.91 -7.29 8.57
C THR A 106 22.64 -8.64 8.59
N THR A 107 22.26 -9.62 7.79
CA THR A 107 22.95 -10.93 7.78
C THR A 107 23.84 -11.14 6.56
N GLU A 108 23.52 -10.55 5.42
CA GLU A 108 24.29 -10.76 4.18
C GLU A 108 25.36 -9.69 3.94
N ILE A 109 25.07 -8.44 4.28
CA ILE A 109 26.05 -7.35 4.13
C ILE A 109 27.09 -7.42 5.25
N ASP A 110 26.64 -7.61 6.49
CA ASP A 110 27.54 -7.66 7.65
C ASP A 110 28.48 -8.89 7.57
N SER A 111 28.02 -10.02 7.02
CA SER A 111 28.89 -11.19 6.78
C SER A 111 29.90 -10.99 5.64
N ILE A 112 29.59 -10.19 4.62
CA ILE A 112 30.57 -9.82 3.57
C ILE A 112 31.67 -8.93 4.18
N PHE A 113 31.32 -8.02 5.08
CA PHE A 113 32.30 -7.14 5.72
C PHE A 113 33.12 -7.86 6.81
N GLU A 114 32.52 -8.77 7.59
CA GLU A 114 33.27 -9.59 8.57
C GLU A 114 34.39 -10.42 7.89
N ASN A 115 34.12 -11.03 6.73
CA ASN A 115 35.14 -11.81 5.99
C ASN A 115 36.28 -10.96 5.37
N ILE A 116 36.14 -9.64 5.29
CA ILE A 116 37.20 -8.76 4.76
C ILE A 116 38.21 -8.39 5.85
N PHE A 117 37.81 -8.43 7.12
CA PHE A 117 38.66 -8.04 8.25
C PHE A 117 39.40 -9.22 8.91
N ASP A 118 39.24 -10.45 8.39
CA ASP A 118 39.95 -11.66 8.86
C ASP A 118 41.33 -11.88 8.20
N PHE A 119 41.99 -10.81 7.70
CA PHE A 119 43.37 -10.83 7.17
C PHE A 119 44.38 -10.10 8.07
#